data_AF-A0A2V6F1E1-F1
#
_entry.id   AF-A0A2V6F1E1-F1
#
_cell.length_a   1.000
_cell.length_b   1.000
_cell.length_c   1.000
_cell.angle_alpha   90.00
_cell.angle_beta   90.00
_cell.angle_gamma   90.00
#
_symmetry.space_group_name_H-M   'P 1'
#
loop_
_entity.id
_entity.type
_entity.pdbx_description
1 polymer ?
#
loop_
_entity_poly.entity_id
_entity_poly.type
_entity_poly.pdbx_seq_one_letter_code
_entity_poly.pdbx_strand_id
1 'polypeptide(L)' 'MEPAATTHLAEIMDALAEKGLAAVVRVIPDPHKDIGLNILSQFHYGPQIKLATFESLAEALSALMDEAV' A
#
# COMPACT_ATOMS: atom_id res chain seq x y z
N MET A 1 4.21 10.00 7.69
CA MET A 1 4.45 10.37 6.27
C MET A 1 4.72 11.86 6.22
N GLU A 2 5.75 12.29 5.50
CA GLU A 2 5.98 13.71 5.24
C GLU A 2 4.88 14.24 4.30
N PRO A 3 4.17 15.34 4.62
CA PRO A 3 3.06 15.83 3.80
C PRO A 3 3.44 16.09 2.35
N ALA A 4 4.67 16.54 2.09
CA ALA A 4 5.18 16.80 0.75
C ALA A 4 5.23 15.54 -0.15
N ALA A 5 5.31 14.35 0.43
CA ALA A 5 5.33 13.09 -0.32
C ALA A 5 3.92 12.61 -0.72
N THR A 6 2.86 13.20 -0.16
CA THR A 6 1.48 12.73 -0.35
C THR A 6 1.05 12.76 -1.81
N THR A 7 1.31 13.86 -2.52
CA THR A 7 0.92 14.01 -3.92
C THR A 7 1.59 12.98 -4.80
N HIS A 8 2.89 12.75 -4.61
CA HIS A 8 3.62 11.75 -5.39
C HIS A 8 3.15 10.32 -5.11
N LEU A 9 2.82 10.01 -3.85
CA LEU A 9 2.23 8.71 -3.50
C LEU A 9 0.85 8.52 -4.13
N ALA A 10 0.00 9.54 -4.11
CA ALA A 10 -1.30 9.53 -4.76
C ALA A 10 -1.19 9.24 -6.27
N GLU A 11 -0.31 9.96 -6.97
CA GLU A 11 -0.06 9.77 -8.41
C GLU A 11 0.42 8.33 -8.72
N ILE A 12 1.27 7.76 -7.88
CA ILE A 12 1.72 6.37 -8.00
C ILE A 12 0.56 5.40 -7.78
N MET A 13 -0.26 5.62 -6.76
CA MET A 13 -1.42 4.77 -6.46
C MET A 13 -2.41 4.76 -7.63
N ASP A 14 -2.76 5.94 -8.16
CA ASP A 14 -3.66 6.08 -9.31
C ASP A 14 -3.10 5.35 -10.54
N ALA A 15 -1.82 5.59 -10.86
CA ALA A 15 -1.16 4.95 -12.00
C ALA A 15 -1.11 3.42 -11.87
N LEU A 16 -0.94 2.87 -10.67
CA LEU A 16 -0.97 1.44 -10.42
C LEU A 16 -2.40 0.87 -10.49
N ALA A 17 -3.38 1.59 -9.95
CA ALA A 17 -4.78 1.18 -9.98
C ALA A 17 -5.30 1.06 -11.42
N GLU A 18 -4.93 2.00 -12.30
CA GLU A 18 -5.27 1.98 -13.73
C GLU A 18 -4.73 0.75 -14.47
N LYS A 19 -3.71 0.06 -13.94
CA LYS A 19 -3.14 -1.15 -14.54
C LYS A 19 -3.82 -2.45 -14.09
N GLY A 20 -4.86 -2.37 -13.25
CA GLY A 20 -5.60 -3.55 -12.80
C GLY A 20 -4.84 -4.36 -11.75
N LEU A 21 -4.24 -3.67 -10.77
CA LEU A 21 -3.55 -4.30 -9.65
C LEU A 21 -4.50 -5.21 -8.86
N ALA A 22 -4.07 -6.44 -8.54
CA ALA A 22 -4.83 -7.32 -7.66
C ALA A 22 -4.64 -6.96 -6.18
N ALA A 23 -3.42 -6.58 -5.81
CA ALA A 23 -3.07 -6.28 -4.42
C ALA A 23 -1.85 -5.35 -4.28
N VAL A 24 -1.75 -4.72 -3.11
CA VAL A 24 -0.64 -3.87 -2.70
C VAL A 24 -0.10 -4.39 -1.37
N VAL A 25 1.19 -4.73 -1.37
CA VAL A 25 1.94 -5.12 -0.17
C VAL A 25 2.80 -3.94 0.29
N ARG A 26 2.75 -3.62 1.58
CA ARG A 26 3.42 -2.46 2.18
C ARG A 26 4.26 -2.90 3.38
N VAL A 27 5.38 -2.21 3.60
CA VAL A 27 6.19 -2.34 4.81
C VAL A 27 6.12 -1.03 5.58
N ILE A 28 5.58 -1.07 6.79
CA ILE A 28 5.49 0.06 7.72
C ILE A 28 6.03 -0.42 9.07
N PRO A 29 7.33 -0.23 9.35
CA PRO A 29 7.97 -0.77 10.56
C PRO A 29 7.43 -0.24 11.89
N ASP A 30 6.75 0.90 11.85
CA ASP A 30 6.06 1.47 13.01
C ASP A 30 4.57 1.56 12.67
N PRO A 31 3.73 0.66 13.18
CA PRO A 31 2.32 0.58 12.80
C PRO A 31 1.54 1.87 13.13
N HIS A 32 2.03 2.69 14.07
CA HIS A 32 1.43 3.99 14.38
C HIS A 32 1.59 5.02 13.25
N LYS A 33 2.47 4.75 12.28
CA LYS A 33 2.70 5.62 11.11
C LYS A 33 1.85 5.24 9.89
N ASP A 34 1.01 4.21 9.98
CA ASP A 34 0.16 3.76 8.86
C ASP A 34 -1.06 4.67 8.61
N ILE A 35 -1.55 5.42 9.60
CA ILE A 35 -2.83 6.14 9.53
C ILE A 35 -2.96 6.99 8.24
N GLY A 36 -1.95 7.79 7.93
CA GLY A 36 -1.97 8.64 6.73
C GLY A 36 -1.98 7.86 5.42
N LEU A 37 -1.23 6.75 5.35
CA LEU A 37 -1.16 5.91 4.15
C LEU A 37 -2.43 5.09 3.97
N ASN A 38 -3.01 4.60 5.07
CA ASN A 38 -4.29 3.91 5.04
C ASN A 38 -5.41 4.83 4.55
N ILE A 39 -5.49 6.07 5.06
CA ILE A 39 -6.47 7.07 4.58
C ILE A 39 -6.26 7.34 3.08
N LEU A 40 -5.03 7.62 2.66
CA LEU A 40 -4.72 7.91 1.26
C LEU A 40 -5.14 6.75 0.34
N SER A 41 -4.91 5.52 0.77
CA SER A 41 -5.27 4.32 0.03
C SER A 41 -6.78 4.19 -0.23
N GLN A 42 -7.63 4.64 0.69
CA GLN A 42 -9.08 4.58 0.51
C GLN A 42 -9.59 5.54 -0.58
N PHE A 43 -8.82 6.59 -0.91
CA PHE A 43 -9.17 7.55 -1.95
C PHE A 43 -8.64 7.15 -3.33
N HIS A 44 -7.46 6.52 -3.38
CA HIS A 44 -6.75 6.24 -4.64
C HIS A 44 -6.82 4.77 -5.09
N TYR A 45 -7.21 3.85 -4.20
CA TYR A 45 -7.48 2.46 -4.57
C TYR A 45 -8.96 2.13 -4.51
N GLY A 46 -9.44 1.40 -5.52
CA GLY A 46 -10.79 0.86 -5.53
C GLY A 46 -10.96 -0.32 -4.56
N PRO A 47 -12.19 -0.66 -4.16
CA PRO A 47 -12.48 -1.71 -3.16
C PRO A 47 -12.01 -3.11 -3.57
N GLN A 48 -11.71 -3.33 -4.85
CA GLN A 48 -11.20 -4.58 -5.39
C GLN A 48 -9.71 -4.81 -5.11
N ILE A 49 -8.95 -3.76 -4.79
CA ILE A 49 -7.50 -3.85 -4.57
C ILE A 49 -7.27 -4.26 -3.12
N LYS A 50 -6.69 -5.44 -2.92
CA LYS A 50 -6.39 -5.93 -1.57
C LYS A 50 -5.16 -5.23 -1.00
N LEU A 51 -5.19 -4.93 0.29
CA LEU A 51 -4.13 -4.19 0.98
C LEU A 51 -3.58 -5.05 2.11
N ALA A 52 -2.26 -5.26 2.11
CA ALA A 52 -1.56 -5.95 3.17
C ALA A 52 -0.38 -5.10 3.67
N THR A 53 -0.35 -4.84 4.97
CA THR A 53 0.69 -4.06 5.64
C THR A 53 1.45 -4.95 6.61
N PHE A 54 2.78 -4.93 6.54
CA PHE A 54 3.68 -5.70 7.38
C PHE A 54 4.67 -4.78 8.08
N GLU A 55 5.17 -5.18 9.24
CA GLU A 55 6.21 -4.42 9.95
C GLU A 55 7.60 -4.68 9.36
N SER A 56 7.81 -5.87 8.78
CA SER A 56 9.11 -6.28 8.23
C SER A 56 9.07 -6.55 6.72
N LEU A 57 10.22 -6.33 6.06
CA LEU A 57 10.40 -6.68 4.66
C LEU A 57 10.31 -8.21 4.45
N ALA A 58 10.79 -9.00 5.40
CA ALA A 58 10.77 -10.46 5.30
C ALA A 58 9.33 -11.00 5.21
N GLU A 59 8.43 -10.54 6.08
CA GLU A 59 7.01 -10.93 6.06
C GLU A 59 6.31 -10.46 4.79
N ALA A 60 6.56 -9.21 4.37
CA ALA A 60 6.01 -8.67 3.14
C ALA A 60 6.42 -9.48 1.90
N LEU A 61 7.69 -9.86 1.80
CA LEU A 61 8.19 -10.67 0.68
C LEU A 61 7.61 -12.09 0.71
N SER A 62 7.50 -12.70 1.89
CA SER A 62 6.84 -14.02 2.02
C SER A 62 5.41 -13.96 1.51
N ALA A 63 4.62 -12.98 1.96
CA ALA A 63 3.23 -12.81 1.52
C ALA A 63 3.12 -12.56 0.01
N LEU A 64 4.03 -11.78 -0.56
CA LEU A 64 4.05 -11.48 -1.99
C LEU A 64 4.39 -12.72 -2.85
N MET A 65 5.30 -13.57 -2.37
CA MET A 65 5.76 -14.77 -3.08
C MET A 65 4.78 -15.94 -2.98
N ASP A 66 4.03 -16.04 -1.89
CA ASP A 66 3.11 -17.15 -1.64
C ASP A 66 1.74 -17.01 -2.37
N GLU A 67 1.56 -15.97 -3.22
CA GLU A 67 0.28 -15.59 -3.85
C GLU A 67 -0.91 -15.49 -2.87
N ALA A 68 -0.62 -15.33 -1.56
CA ALA A 68 -1.62 -15.36 -0.50
C ALA A 68 -2.36 -14.03 -0.33
N VAL A 69 -2.08 -13.04 -1.18
CA VAL A 69 -2.68 -11.69 -1.10
C VAL A 69 -3.95 -11.62 -1.93
#